data_AF-A0A6S7BAY3-F1
#
_entry.id   AF-A0A6S7BAY3-F1
#
_cell.length_a   1.000
_cell.length_b   1.000
_cell.length_c   1.000
_cell.angle_alpha   90.00
_cell.angle_beta   90.00
_cell.angle_gamma   90.00
#
_symmetry.space_group_name_H-M   'P 1'
#
loop_
_entity.id
_entity.type
_entity.pdbx_description
1 polymer ?
#
loop_
_entity_poly.entity_id
_entity_poly.type
_entity_poly.pdbx_seq_one_letter_code
_entity_poly.pdbx_strand_id
1 'polypeptide(L)'
;MTVRQLGWDAERLQAILLRARNVQPPRTDPVIEIVDRSKWDMTERGRVAEALDANGWSRQDTAQFLGISRKVLWEKMRKYRMFDDEPEAREFE
;
A
#
# COMPACT_ATOMS: atom_id res chain seq x y z
N MET A 1 9.47 -14.18 -27.61
CA MET A 1 10.24 -14.61 -26.42
C MET A 1 9.23 -15.01 -25.36
N THR A 2 8.91 -16.29 -25.19
CA THR A 2 7.92 -16.75 -24.19
C THR A 2 8.67 -17.22 -22.93
N VAL A 3 8.52 -16.48 -21.84
CA VAL A 3 9.06 -16.89 -20.54
C VAL A 3 8.23 -18.07 -20.03
N ARG A 4 8.83 -19.25 -19.94
CA ARG A 4 8.22 -20.42 -19.30
C ARG A 4 8.38 -20.24 -17.79
N GLN A 5 7.28 -19.93 -17.11
CA GLN A 5 7.25 -19.91 -15.65
C GLN A 5 7.43 -21.36 -15.16
N LEU A 6 8.57 -21.68 -14.56
CA LEU A 6 8.79 -22.98 -13.93
C LEU A 6 7.81 -23.07 -12.75
N GLY A 7 7.05 -24.17 -12.71
CA GLY A 7 6.05 -24.42 -11.66
C GLY A 7 6.66 -24.32 -10.27
N TRP A 8 5.85 -23.90 -9.31
CA TRP A 8 6.26 -23.73 -7.93
C TRP A 8 6.53 -25.10 -7.31
N ASP A 9 7.74 -25.29 -6.77
CA ASP A 9 8.09 -26.49 -6.02
C ASP A 9 7.52 -26.36 -4.59
N ALA A 10 6.40 -27.06 -4.36
CA ALA A 10 5.65 -26.99 -3.11
C ALA A 10 6.49 -27.48 -1.91
N GLU A 11 7.25 -28.56 -2.07
CA GLU A 11 8.10 -29.12 -1.01
C GLU A 11 9.19 -28.14 -0.60
N ARG A 12 9.83 -27.53 -1.60
CA ARG A 12 10.85 -26.50 -1.37
C ARG A 12 10.28 -25.27 -0.66
N LEU A 13 9.07 -24.84 -1.02
CA LEU A 13 8.40 -23.73 -0.34
C LEU A 13 8.04 -24.08 1.10
N GLN A 14 7.54 -25.28 1.35
CA GLN A 14 7.23 -25.75 2.71
C GLN A 14 8.48 -25.77 3.59
N ALA A 15 9.61 -26.26 3.08
CA ALA A 15 10.88 -26.26 3.81
C ALA A 15 11.34 -24.84 4.18
N ILE A 16 11.21 -23.87 3.26
CA ILE A 16 11.55 -22.47 3.50
C ILE A 16 10.62 -21.85 4.55
N LEU A 17 9.31 -22.11 4.47
CA LEU A 17 8.33 -21.59 5.43
C LEU A 17 8.52 -22.19 6.83
N LEU A 18 8.78 -23.49 6.93
CA LEU A 18 9.11 -24.16 8.20
C LEU A 18 10.38 -23.59 8.84
N ARG A 19 11.38 -23.23 8.02
CA ARG A 19 12.59 -22.55 8.51
C ARG A 19 12.30 -21.12 8.97
N ALA A 20 11.49 -20.37 8.22
CA ALA A 20 11.13 -18.99 8.53
C ALA A 20 10.30 -18.88 9.81
N ARG A 21 9.43 -19.87 10.11
CA ARG A 21 8.67 -19.96 11.37
C ARG A 21 9.54 -19.84 12.62
N ASN A 22 10.75 -20.39 12.59
CA ASN A 22 11.67 -20.39 13.74
C ASN A 22 12.54 -19.13 13.82
N VAL A 23 12.43 -18.23 12.85
CA VAL A 23 13.06 -16.91 12.89
C VAL A 23 12.07 -15.97 13.54
N GLN A 24 12.33 -15.59 14.79
CA GLN A 24 11.61 -14.48 15.41
C GLN A 24 11.83 -13.25 14.51
N PRO A 25 10.77 -12.64 13.93
CA PRO A 25 10.95 -11.38 13.21
C PRO A 25 11.59 -10.37 14.16
N PRO A 26 12.52 -9.53 13.67
CA PRO A 26 13.03 -8.43 14.49
C PRO A 26 11.83 -7.68 15.06
N ARG A 27 11.84 -7.42 16.36
CA ARG A 27 10.83 -6.56 16.99
C ARG A 27 11.03 -5.18 16.38
N THR A 28 10.18 -4.84 15.42
CA THR A 28 10.06 -3.48 14.92
C THR A 28 9.18 -2.76 15.94
N ASP A 29 9.80 -2.13 16.94
CA ASP A 29 9.07 -1.17 17.76
C ASP A 29 8.46 -0.13 16.81
N PRO A 30 7.16 0.18 16.92
CA PRO A 30 6.55 1.18 16.05
C PRO A 30 7.22 2.52 16.35
N VAL A 31 8.15 2.93 15.48
CA VAL A 31 8.64 4.29 15.45
C VAL A 31 7.44 5.15 15.08
N ILE A 32 6.87 5.81 16.09
CA ILE A 32 5.87 6.85 15.88
C ILE A 32 6.62 8.02 15.26
N GLU A 33 6.69 8.04 13.93
CA GLU A 33 7.25 9.16 13.19
C GLU A 33 6.27 10.34 13.35
N ILE A 34 6.64 11.32 14.18
CA ILE A 34 5.84 12.52 14.41
C ILE A 34 5.99 13.41 13.17
N VAL A 35 5.19 13.13 12.14
CA VAL A 35 5.22 13.92 10.90
C VAL A 35 4.54 15.27 11.14
N ASP A 36 5.28 16.37 10.97
CA ASP A 36 4.70 17.72 10.96
C ASP A 36 3.75 17.89 9.76
N ARG A 37 2.44 17.82 10.04
CA ARG A 37 1.37 17.90 9.04
C ARG A 37 1.00 19.34 8.68
N SER A 38 1.57 20.34 9.35
CA SER A 38 1.23 21.76 9.13
C SER A 38 1.61 22.24 7.73
N LYS A 39 2.55 21.55 7.06
CA LYS A 39 3.00 21.84 5.69
C LYS A 39 2.23 21.07 4.60
N TRP A 40 1.24 20.26 4.98
CA TRP A 40 0.47 19.50 4.02
C TRP A 40 -0.56 20.40 3.34
N ASP A 41 -0.64 20.31 2.01
CA ASP A 41 -1.67 21.01 1.25
C ASP A 41 -2.99 20.24 1.36
N MET A 42 -3.88 20.69 2.25
CA MET A 42 -5.18 20.07 2.51
C MET A 42 -6.14 20.20 1.32
N THR A 43 -6.00 21.25 0.51
CA THR A 43 -6.79 21.43 -0.72
C THR A 43 -6.44 20.37 -1.74
N GLU A 44 -5.14 20.15 -1.95
CA GLU A 44 -4.64 19.09 -2.81
C GLU A 44 -5.00 17.71 -2.28
N ARG A 45 -4.96 17.51 -0.94
CA ARG A 45 -5.44 16.29 -0.29
C ARG A 45 -6.91 16.03 -0.65
N GLY A 46 -7.77 17.05 -0.52
CA GLY A 46 -9.19 16.96 -0.86
C GLY A 46 -9.40 16.55 -2.31
N ARG A 47 -8.77 17.25 -3.26
CA ARG A 47 -8.89 16.94 -4.70
C ARG A 47 -8.49 15.51 -5.04
N VAL A 48 -7.38 15.02 -4.49
CA VAL A 48 -6.93 13.65 -4.74
C VAL A 48 -7.88 12.64 -4.10
N ALA A 49 -8.42 12.91 -2.92
CA ALA A 49 -9.38 12.04 -2.25
C ALA A 49 -10.71 11.96 -3.02
N GLU A 50 -11.27 13.09 -3.46
CA GLU A 50 -12.49 13.14 -4.28
C GLU A 50 -12.30 12.40 -5.61
N ALA A 51 -11.15 12.58 -6.26
CA ALA A 51 -10.84 11.89 -7.50
C ALA A 51 -10.61 10.37 -7.30
N LEU A 52 -10.11 9.93 -6.13
CA LEU A 52 -10.02 8.52 -5.79
C LEU A 52 -11.41 7.92 -5.58
N ASP A 53 -12.27 8.59 -4.82
CA ASP A 53 -13.64 8.14 -4.56
C ASP A 53 -14.47 8.02 -5.84
N ALA A 54 -14.43 9.05 -6.70
CA ALA A 54 -15.13 9.08 -7.98
C ALA A 54 -14.68 7.98 -8.97
N ASN A 55 -13.47 7.45 -8.82
CA ASN A 55 -12.90 6.40 -9.68
C ASN A 55 -12.80 5.05 -8.96
N GLY A 56 -13.55 4.85 -7.87
CA GLY A 56 -13.57 3.58 -7.13
C GLY A 56 -12.19 3.15 -6.63
N TRP A 57 -11.36 4.10 -6.22
CA TRP A 57 -9.99 3.91 -5.74
C TRP A 57 -9.01 3.28 -6.76
N SER A 58 -9.39 3.27 -8.05
CA SER A 58 -8.49 2.84 -9.12
C SER A 58 -7.40 3.87 -9.38
N ARG A 59 -6.19 3.61 -8.85
CA ARG A 59 -5.00 4.47 -9.07
C ARG A 59 -4.70 4.76 -10.54
N GLN A 60 -5.03 3.83 -11.43
CA GLN A 60 -4.78 4.00 -12.86
C GLN A 60 -5.77 4.99 -13.48
N ASP A 61 -7.05 4.87 -13.17
CA ASP A 61 -8.10 5.72 -13.69
C ASP A 61 -8.06 7.12 -13.05
N THR A 62 -7.84 7.20 -11.73
CA THR A 62 -7.64 8.47 -11.04
C THR A 62 -6.44 9.26 -11.57
N ALA A 63 -5.32 8.59 -11.87
CA ALA A 63 -4.15 9.28 -12.42
C ALA A 63 -4.43 9.85 -13.81
N GLN A 64 -5.15 9.11 -14.66
CA GLN A 64 -5.60 9.59 -15.96
C GLN A 64 -6.59 10.75 -15.82
N PHE A 65 -7.56 10.64 -14.91
CA PHE A 65 -8.55 11.68 -14.62
C PHE A 65 -7.89 12.99 -14.15
N LEU A 66 -6.88 12.90 -13.28
CA LEU A 66 -6.11 14.05 -12.79
C LEU A 66 -5.07 14.57 -13.78
N GLY A 67 -4.83 13.87 -14.90
CA GLY A 67 -3.81 14.25 -15.88
C GLY A 67 -2.37 14.14 -15.36
N ILE A 68 -2.11 13.26 -14.38
CA ILE A 68 -0.80 13.06 -13.76
C ILE A 68 -0.28 11.63 -13.97
N SER A 69 1.02 11.42 -13.79
CA SER A 69 1.57 10.06 -13.76
C SER A 69 1.11 9.30 -12.51
N ARG A 70 0.86 8.00 -12.66
CA ARG A 70 0.57 7.08 -11.55
C ARG A 70 1.63 7.11 -10.44
N LYS A 71 2.90 7.33 -10.77
CA LYS A 71 3.98 7.49 -9.77
C LYS A 71 3.75 8.73 -8.90
N VAL A 72 3.37 9.85 -9.51
CA VAL A 72 3.10 11.11 -8.79
C VAL A 72 1.87 10.97 -7.91
N LEU A 73 0.80 10.31 -8.41
CA LEU A 73 -0.36 9.99 -7.60
C LEU A 73 0.04 9.18 -6.36
N TRP A 74 0.88 8.15 -6.53
CA TRP A 74 1.37 7.34 -5.42
C TRP A 74 2.19 8.15 -4.40
N GLU A 75 3.07 9.04 -4.86
CA GLU A 75 3.82 9.93 -3.96
C GLU A 75 2.89 10.85 -3.16
N LYS A 76 1.84 11.39 -3.78
CA LYS A 76 0.81 12.20 -3.11
C LYS A 76 0.02 11.38 -2.09
N MET A 77 -0.46 10.18 -2.47
CA MET A 77 -1.16 9.27 -1.56
C MET A 77 -0.30 8.91 -0.36
N ARG A 78 0.99 8.62 -0.59
CA ARG A 78 1.95 8.32 0.48
C ARG A 78 2.21 9.53 1.37
N LYS A 79 2.42 10.72 0.78
CA LYS A 79 2.63 11.97 1.51
C LYS A 79 1.45 12.30 2.41
N TYR A 80 0.22 12.06 1.96
CA TYR A 80 -0.99 12.38 2.71
C TYR A 80 -1.57 11.21 3.50
N ARG A 81 -0.92 10.04 3.50
CA ARG A 81 -1.42 8.82 4.16
C ARG A 81 -2.84 8.46 3.71
N MET A 82 -3.13 8.60 2.42
CA MET A 82 -4.39 8.15 1.80
C MET A 82 -4.29 6.68 1.43
N PHE A 83 -3.92 5.86 2.40
CA PHE A 83 -4.08 4.42 2.29
C PHE A 83 -5.43 4.10 2.91
N ASP A 84 -6.05 3.03 2.42
CA ASP A 84 -7.12 2.37 3.14
C ASP A 84 -6.49 1.89 4.46
N ASP A 85 -6.54 2.74 5.49
CA ASP A 85 -6.50 2.27 6.87
C ASP A 85 -7.88 1.63 7.05
N GLU A 86 -8.02 0.36 6.65
CA GLU A 86 -9.10 -0.49 7.15
C GLU A 86 -8.94 -0.48 8.68
N PRO A 87 -9.84 0.18 9.44
CA PRO A 87 -9.82 0.02 10.88
C PRO A 87 -10.27 -1.41 11.14
N GLU A 88 -9.40 -2.20 11.73
CA GLU A 88 -9.70 -3.27 12.68
C GLU A 88 -11.21 -3.54 12.87
N ALA A 89 -11.80 -4.31 11.95
CA ALA A 89 -13.17 -4.80 12.05
C ALA A 89 -13.21 -6.27 11.60
N ARG A 90 -12.34 -7.08 12.22
CA ARG A 90 -12.63 -8.49 12.47
C ARG A 90 -12.27 -8.82 13.92
N GLU A 91 -12.98 -8.19 14.85
CA GLU A 91 -13.45 -8.96 16.01
C GLU A 91 -14.41 -10.01 15.44
N PHE A 92 -13.89 -11.21 15.17
CA PHE A 92 -14.73 -12.39 14.96
C PHE A 92 -14.70 -13.17 16.27
N GLU A 93 -15.82 -13.09 16.98
CA GLU A 93 -16.24 -13.92 18.10
C GLU A 93 -16.19 -15.42 17.76
#